data_AF-A0A937XEU6-F1
#
_entry.id   AF-A0A937XEU6-F1
#
_cell.length_a   1.000
_cell.length_b   1.000
_cell.length_c   1.000
_cell.angle_alpha   90.00
_cell.angle_beta   90.00
_cell.angle_gamma   90.00
#
_symmetry.space_group_name_H-M   'P 1'
#
loop_
_entity.id
_entity.type
_entity.pdbx_description
1 polymer ?
#
loop_
_entity_poly.entity_id
_entity_poly.type
_entity_poly.pdbx_seq_one_letter_code
_entity_poly.pdbx_strand_id
1 'polypeptide(L)'
;ERSTHLIRPPRRDFVFSYLHGITWADVAGEPTFRELWPTIARELADVDYLVAHNAGFDRSVLYQCCERARVAPPPQDFHCTVKVAKHLWRLRHASLPHVCDYLGIGLQHHDPSSDALACARILIAALESGRELPPVLGARRAR
;
A
#
# COMPACT_ATOMS: atom_id res chain seq x y z
N GLU A 1 7.48 13.24 -1.79
CA GLU A 1 8.10 12.66 -3.01
C GLU A 1 7.28 11.46 -3.48
N ARG A 2 7.40 11.03 -4.74
CA ARG A 2 6.73 9.83 -5.27
C ARG A 2 7.77 8.90 -5.89
N SER A 3 7.90 7.69 -5.35
CA SER A 3 8.72 6.61 -5.90
C SER A 3 7.84 5.46 -6.38
N THR A 4 8.28 4.73 -7.41
CA THR A 4 7.60 3.53 -7.92
C THR A 4 8.66 2.60 -8.52
N HIS A 5 8.56 1.31 -8.21
CA HIS A 5 9.52 0.30 -8.66
C HIS A 5 8.78 -0.94 -9.14
N LEU A 6 9.28 -1.54 -10.22
CA LEU A 6 8.92 -2.91 -10.57
C LEU A 6 9.82 -3.88 -9.82
N ILE A 7 9.30 -5.07 -9.54
CA ILE A 7 10.02 -6.11 -8.81
C ILE A 7 9.92 -7.39 -9.60
N ARG A 8 11.07 -8.03 -9.82
CA ARG A 8 11.14 -9.36 -10.40
C ARG A 8 10.72 -10.42 -9.37
N PRO A 9 9.62 -11.15 -9.58
CA PRO A 9 9.21 -12.24 -8.70
C PRO A 9 10.09 -13.48 -8.88
N PRO A 10 10.12 -14.40 -7.91
CA PRO A 10 10.92 -15.63 -7.99
C PRO A 10 10.37 -16.67 -8.99
N ARG A 11 9.20 -16.42 -9.59
CA ARG A 11 8.54 -17.30 -10.57
C ARG A 11 8.08 -16.49 -11.77
N ARG A 12 8.02 -17.13 -12.93
CA ARG A 12 7.59 -16.50 -14.19
C ARG A 12 6.08 -16.48 -14.37
N ASP A 13 5.35 -17.24 -13.56
CA ASP A 13 3.90 -17.37 -13.65
C ASP A 13 3.23 -16.11 -13.08
N PHE A 14 2.49 -15.41 -13.94
CA PHE A 14 1.72 -14.23 -13.59
C PHE A 14 0.23 -14.56 -13.63
N VAL A 15 -0.47 -14.09 -12.61
CA VAL A 15 -1.92 -14.05 -12.55
C VAL A 15 -2.35 -12.59 -12.44
N PHE A 16 -3.57 -12.26 -12.87
CA PHE A 16 -4.13 -10.91 -12.79
C PHE A 16 -3.47 -9.82 -13.65
N SER A 17 -2.55 -10.15 -14.56
CA SER A 17 -1.99 -9.18 -15.52
C SER A 17 -3.06 -8.45 -16.33
N TYR A 18 -4.24 -9.05 -16.53
CA TYR A 18 -5.38 -8.39 -17.18
C TYR A 18 -5.97 -7.21 -16.39
N LEU A 19 -5.68 -7.11 -15.08
CA LEU A 19 -6.11 -5.99 -14.23
C LEU A 19 -5.15 -4.81 -14.30
N HIS A 20 -3.84 -5.06 -14.23
CA HIS A 20 -2.81 -4.02 -14.04
C HIS A 20 -1.81 -3.89 -15.20
N GLY A 21 -1.88 -4.75 -16.23
CA GLY A 21 -1.04 -4.69 -17.44
C GLY A 21 0.41 -5.16 -17.29
N ILE A 22 0.90 -5.39 -16.06
CA ILE A 22 2.29 -5.83 -15.81
C ILE A 22 2.46 -7.31 -16.19
N THR A 23 3.47 -7.58 -17.00
CA THR A 23 3.84 -8.90 -17.53
C THR A 23 5.22 -9.34 -17.05
N TRP A 24 5.59 -10.60 -17.32
CA TRP A 24 6.96 -11.08 -17.08
C TRP A 24 8.01 -10.26 -17.86
N ALA A 25 7.69 -9.81 -19.09
CA ALA A 25 8.63 -9.05 -19.90
C ALA A 25 9.01 -7.72 -19.24
N ASP A 26 8.06 -7.08 -18.56
CA ASP A 26 8.28 -5.82 -17.85
C ASP A 26 9.19 -5.99 -16.63
N VAL A 27 9.14 -7.15 -15.96
CA VAL A 27 9.86 -7.36 -14.69
C VAL A 27 11.10 -8.25 -14.82
N ALA A 28 11.36 -8.86 -15.97
CA ALA A 28 12.42 -9.86 -16.12
C ALA A 28 13.83 -9.29 -15.84
N GLY A 29 14.04 -8.01 -16.18
CA GLY A 29 15.28 -7.27 -15.94
C GLY A 29 15.33 -6.50 -14.63
N GLU A 30 14.24 -6.49 -13.86
CA GLU A 30 14.09 -5.69 -12.65
C GLU A 30 14.75 -6.36 -11.44
N PRO A 31 15.08 -5.61 -10.37
CA PRO A 31 15.62 -6.19 -9.16
C PRO A 31 14.61 -7.12 -8.49
N THR A 32 15.12 -8.15 -7.82
CA THR A 32 14.31 -8.96 -6.90
C THR A 32 13.93 -8.14 -5.68
N PHE A 33 12.91 -8.61 -4.94
CA PHE A 33 12.51 -7.95 -3.68
C PHE A 33 13.68 -7.78 -2.71
N ARG A 34 14.56 -8.79 -2.58
CA ARG A 34 15.73 -8.75 -1.69
C ARG A 34 16.69 -7.64 -2.09
N GLU A 35 16.97 -7.48 -3.39
CA GLU A 35 17.90 -6.49 -3.92
C GLU A 35 17.35 -5.07 -3.77
N LEU A 36 16.04 -4.90 -3.94
CA LEU A 36 15.38 -3.59 -3.84
C LEU A 36 15.09 -3.15 -2.40
N TRP A 37 14.90 -4.10 -1.47
CA TRP A 37 14.46 -3.81 -0.10
C TRP A 37 15.31 -2.76 0.64
N PRO A 38 16.65 -2.72 0.56
CA PRO A 38 17.45 -1.69 1.23
C PRO A 38 17.10 -0.26 0.80
N THR A 39 16.71 -0.06 -0.47
CA THR A 39 16.25 1.24 -0.98
C THR A 39 14.90 1.60 -0.38
N ILE A 40 13.93 0.68 -0.46
CA ILE A 40 12.58 0.90 0.10
C ILE A 40 12.67 1.12 1.61
N ALA A 41 13.39 0.29 2.35
CA ALA A 41 13.52 0.39 3.80
C ALA A 41 14.12 1.73 4.25
N ARG A 42 15.06 2.29 3.47
CA ARG A 42 15.61 3.63 3.71
C ARG A 42 14.58 4.73 3.45
N GLU A 43 13.78 4.62 2.40
CA GLU A 43 12.67 5.57 2.15
C GLU A 43 11.61 5.53 3.25
N LEU A 44 11.39 4.36 3.85
CA LEU A 44 10.45 4.17 4.95
C LEU A 44 11.04 4.46 6.34
N ALA A 45 12.35 4.71 6.48
CA ALA A 45 12.99 4.83 7.79
C ALA A 45 12.47 6.03 8.58
N ASP A 46 12.17 7.14 7.90
CA ASP A 46 11.79 8.41 8.51
C ASP A 46 10.28 8.68 8.49
N VAL A 47 9.45 7.67 8.14
CA VAL A 47 7.99 7.82 8.15
C VAL A 47 7.39 7.21 9.41
N ASP A 48 6.41 7.90 10.00
CA ASP A 48 5.75 7.47 11.23
C ASP A 48 4.86 6.22 11.03
N TYR A 49 4.21 6.14 9.86
CA TYR A 49 3.24 5.10 9.54
C TYR A 49 3.13 4.89 8.03
N LEU A 50 2.59 3.72 7.66
CA LEU A 50 2.25 3.36 6.29
C LEU A 50 0.74 3.43 6.07
N VAL A 51 0.31 3.61 4.83
CA VAL A 51 -1.10 3.81 4.49
C VAL A 51 -1.45 2.97 3.28
N ALA A 52 -2.55 2.22 3.37
CA ALA A 52 -3.06 1.46 2.23
C ALA A 52 -4.59 1.30 2.29
N HIS A 53 -5.18 1.00 1.15
CA HIS A 53 -6.59 0.66 1.06
C HIS A 53 -6.78 -0.83 1.27
N ASN A 54 -7.54 -1.20 2.30
CA ASN A 54 -7.57 -2.58 2.80
C ASN A 54 -6.19 -3.07 3.27
N ALA A 55 -5.49 -2.23 4.05
CA ALA A 55 -4.10 -2.41 4.47
C ALA A 55 -3.75 -3.77 5.13
N GLY A 56 -4.73 -4.56 5.58
CA GLY A 56 -4.48 -5.92 6.03
C GLY A 56 -3.89 -6.82 4.94
N PHE A 57 -4.31 -6.61 3.68
CA PHE A 57 -3.81 -7.33 2.51
C PHE A 57 -2.38 -6.90 2.17
N ASP A 58 -2.13 -5.61 1.92
CA ASP A 58 -0.82 -5.07 1.56
C ASP A 58 0.24 -5.41 2.61
N ARG A 59 -0.09 -5.23 3.90
CA ARG A 59 0.79 -5.61 5.01
C ARG A 59 1.13 -7.09 4.98
N SER A 60 0.16 -7.96 4.69
CA SER A 60 0.40 -9.41 4.60
C SER A 60 1.35 -9.74 3.45
N VAL A 61 1.15 -9.15 2.27
CA VAL A 61 2.02 -9.36 1.10
C VAL A 61 3.43 -8.87 1.41
N LEU A 62 3.56 -7.64 1.91
CA LEU A 62 4.86 -7.06 2.24
C LEU A 62 5.64 -7.90 3.26
N TYR A 63 4.97 -8.36 4.31
CA TYR A 63 5.62 -9.17 5.34
C TYR A 63 6.03 -10.55 4.83
N GLN A 64 5.22 -11.19 3.99
CA GLN A 64 5.60 -12.45 3.35
C GLN A 64 6.79 -12.26 2.38
N CYS A 65 6.84 -11.13 1.67
CA CYS A 65 7.99 -10.77 0.85
C CYS A 65 9.25 -10.61 1.71
N CYS A 66 9.16 -9.90 2.84
CA CYS A 66 10.27 -9.73 3.78
C CYS A 66 10.75 -11.08 4.35
N GLU A 67 9.82 -11.93 4.77
CA GLU A 67 10.09 -13.28 5.29
C GLU A 67 10.83 -14.14 4.25
N ARG A 68 10.31 -14.22 3.02
CA ARG A 68 10.93 -14.98 1.93
C ARG A 68 12.29 -14.42 1.53
N ALA A 69 12.43 -13.10 1.57
CA ALA A 69 13.69 -12.42 1.34
C ALA A 69 14.59 -12.41 2.58
N ARG A 70 14.21 -13.04 3.71
CA ARG A 70 14.97 -13.06 4.97
C ARG A 70 15.51 -11.67 5.36
N VAL A 71 14.64 -10.66 5.28
CA VAL A 71 14.91 -9.27 5.70
C VAL A 71 13.90 -8.85 6.76
N ALA A 72 14.24 -7.86 7.58
CA ALA A 72 13.33 -7.34 8.57
C ALA A 72 12.17 -6.57 7.89
N PRO A 73 10.91 -6.80 8.29
CA PRO A 73 9.78 -5.99 7.83
C PRO A 73 9.88 -4.56 8.39
N PRO A 74 9.15 -3.59 7.79
CA PRO A 74 9.10 -2.23 8.31
C PRO A 74 8.46 -2.25 9.71
N PRO A 75 9.04 -1.53 10.70
CA PRO A 75 8.47 -1.44 12.05
C PRO A 75 7.22 -0.57 12.12
N GLN A 76 6.93 0.21 11.07
CA GLN A 76 5.81 1.15 11.03
C GLN A 76 4.45 0.45 11.07
N ASP A 77 3.52 1.09 11.78
CA ASP A 77 2.12 0.69 11.79
C ASP A 77 1.39 1.13 10.51
N PHE A 78 0.26 0.48 10.23
CA PHE A 78 -0.52 0.75 9.02
C PHE A 78 -1.86 1.41 9.32
N HIS A 79 -2.12 2.57 8.71
CA HIS A 79 -3.47 3.09 8.55
C HIS A 79 -4.19 2.42 7.38
N CYS A 80 -5.45 2.04 7.62
CA CYS A 80 -6.31 1.44 6.60
C CYS A 80 -7.37 2.44 6.16
N THR A 81 -7.32 2.89 4.90
CA THR A 81 -8.23 3.93 4.40
C THR A 81 -9.69 3.47 4.34
N VAL A 82 -9.95 2.15 4.25
CA VAL A 82 -11.29 1.56 4.41
C VAL A 82 -11.84 1.82 5.81
N LYS A 83 -11.01 1.61 6.85
CA LYS A 83 -11.42 1.85 8.25
C LYS A 83 -11.65 3.33 8.48
N VAL A 84 -10.73 4.18 7.98
CA VAL A 84 -10.86 5.64 8.05
C VAL A 84 -12.18 6.07 7.44
N ALA A 85 -12.49 5.60 6.22
CA ALA A 85 -13.69 6.01 5.52
C ALA A 85 -14.99 5.58 6.22
N LYS A 86 -15.02 4.36 6.76
CA LYS A 86 -16.15 3.87 7.56
C LYS A 86 -16.30 4.60 8.88
N HIS A 87 -15.20 4.99 9.52
CA HIS A 87 -15.22 5.67 10.81
C HIS A 87 -15.64 7.15 10.68
N LEU A 88 -14.99 7.89 9.77
CA LEU A 88 -15.15 9.33 9.66
C LEU A 88 -16.33 9.76 8.80
N TRP A 89 -16.57 9.06 7.69
CA TRP A 89 -17.61 9.43 6.72
C TRP A 89 -18.79 8.45 6.70
N ARG A 90 -18.76 7.42 7.57
CA ARG A 90 -19.84 6.43 7.73
C ARG A 90 -20.28 5.78 6.41
N LEU A 91 -19.36 5.66 5.45
CA LEU A 91 -19.67 5.10 4.13
C LEU A 91 -20.01 3.61 4.25
N ARG A 92 -21.20 3.24 3.75
CA ARG A 92 -21.66 1.83 3.71
C ARG A 92 -20.75 0.98 2.81
N HIS A 93 -20.39 1.54 1.66
CA HIS A 93 -19.43 0.97 0.72
C HIS A 93 -18.15 1.79 0.78
N ALA A 94 -17.01 1.14 0.93
CA ALA A 94 -15.72 1.82 1.10
C ALA A 94 -14.68 1.20 0.17
N SER A 95 -15.05 0.94 -1.09
CA SER A 95 -14.08 0.65 -2.14
C SER A 95 -13.29 1.91 -2.47
N LEU A 96 -12.06 1.75 -2.99
CA LEU A 96 -11.19 2.89 -3.27
C LEU A 96 -11.86 3.90 -4.23
N PRO A 97 -12.49 3.50 -5.35
CA PRO A 97 -13.21 4.44 -6.21
C PRO A 97 -14.32 5.19 -5.48
N HIS A 98 -15.13 4.48 -4.67
CA HIS A 98 -16.24 5.12 -3.97
C HIS A 98 -15.78 6.16 -2.94
N VAL A 99 -14.69 5.88 -2.22
CA VAL A 99 -14.12 6.86 -1.28
C VAL A 99 -13.51 8.04 -2.03
N CYS A 100 -12.86 7.77 -3.17
CA CYS A 100 -12.29 8.83 -4.02
C CYS A 100 -13.36 9.75 -4.58
N ASP A 101 -14.46 9.19 -5.12
CA ASP A 101 -15.60 9.94 -5.63
C ASP A 101 -16.22 10.82 -4.54
N TYR A 102 -16.41 10.26 -3.33
CA TYR A 102 -16.95 10.99 -2.18
C TYR A 102 -16.08 12.19 -1.78
N LEU A 103 -14.75 12.07 -1.88
CA LEU A 103 -13.80 13.12 -1.51
C LEU A 103 -13.36 14.01 -2.68
N GLY A 104 -13.84 13.76 -3.91
CA GLY A 104 -13.39 14.49 -5.11
C GLY A 104 -11.93 14.21 -5.49
N ILE A 105 -11.40 13.02 -5.17
CA ILE A 105 -10.03 12.61 -5.48
C ILE A 105 -10.02 11.92 -6.85
N GLY A 106 -9.22 12.42 -7.79
CA GLY A 106 -9.01 11.74 -9.07
C GLY A 106 -8.31 10.39 -8.90
N LEU A 107 -8.83 9.36 -9.55
CA LEU A 107 -8.32 7.98 -9.49
C LEU A 107 -8.18 7.39 -10.90
N GLN A 108 -6.96 7.02 -11.30
CA GLN A 108 -6.73 6.13 -12.43
C GLN A 108 -6.74 4.69 -11.91
N HIS A 109 -7.92 4.08 -11.93
CA HIS A 109 -8.13 2.79 -11.28
C HIS A 109 -7.25 1.70 -11.91
N HIS A 110 -6.60 0.90 -11.07
CA HIS A 110 -5.63 -0.15 -11.43
C HIS A 110 -4.22 0.31 -11.83
N ASP A 111 -3.93 1.62 -11.79
CA ASP A 111 -2.55 2.09 -11.70
C ASP A 111 -2.11 2.02 -10.23
N PRO A 112 -1.12 1.16 -9.85
CA PRO A 112 -0.75 0.96 -8.45
C PRO A 112 -0.31 2.25 -7.75
N SER A 113 0.28 3.18 -8.52
CA SER A 113 0.84 4.40 -7.98
C SER A 113 -0.22 5.50 -7.84
N SER A 114 -1.24 5.53 -8.70
CA SER A 114 -2.47 6.29 -8.51
C SER A 114 -3.26 5.79 -7.30
N ASP A 115 -3.37 4.48 -7.13
CA ASP A 115 -4.06 3.88 -5.97
C ASP A 115 -3.34 4.24 -4.65
N ALA A 116 -2.00 4.18 -4.63
CA ALA A 116 -1.20 4.61 -3.48
C ALA A 116 -1.36 6.11 -3.17
N LEU A 117 -1.35 6.97 -4.20
CA LEU A 117 -1.58 8.40 -4.04
C LEU A 117 -2.98 8.70 -3.50
N ALA A 118 -4.00 8.00 -4.00
CA ALA A 118 -5.35 8.12 -3.49
C ALA A 118 -5.43 7.74 -2.01
N CYS A 119 -4.75 6.67 -1.58
CA CYS A 119 -4.68 6.30 -0.16
C CYS A 119 -4.08 7.41 0.71
N ALA A 120 -2.98 8.01 0.26
CA ALA A 120 -2.36 9.13 0.96
C ALA A 120 -3.32 10.33 1.07
N ARG A 121 -3.97 10.71 -0.04
CA ARG A 121 -4.93 11.82 -0.06
C ARG A 121 -6.15 11.58 0.84
N ILE A 122 -6.66 10.34 0.90
CA ILE A 122 -7.74 9.97 1.82
C ILE A 122 -7.32 10.19 3.27
N LEU A 123 -6.10 9.79 3.65
CA LEU A 123 -5.62 9.99 5.02
C LEU A 123 -5.37 11.46 5.33
N ILE A 124 -4.81 12.23 4.38
CA ILE A 124 -4.62 13.68 4.53
C ILE A 124 -5.96 14.36 4.80
N ALA A 125 -6.99 14.08 3.99
CA ALA A 125 -8.33 14.64 4.20
C ALA A 125 -8.94 14.24 5.56
N ALA A 126 -8.62 13.04 6.06
CA ALA A 126 -9.03 12.60 7.38
C ALA A 126 -8.34 13.39 8.49
N LEU A 127 -7.02 13.59 8.39
CA LEU A 127 -6.21 14.38 9.32
C LEU A 127 -6.64 15.85 9.36
N GLU A 128 -6.85 16.45 8.19
CA GLU A 128 -7.33 17.83 8.05
C GLU A 128 -8.72 18.04 8.65
N SER A 129 -9.54 16.99 8.73
CA SER A 129 -10.85 17.07 9.40
C SER A 129 -10.75 17.23 10.93
N GLY A 130 -9.57 17.05 11.53
CA GLY A 130 -9.33 17.17 12.97
C GLY A 130 -10.01 16.09 13.83
N ARG A 131 -10.61 15.07 13.20
CA ARG A 131 -11.31 13.98 13.89
C ARG A 131 -10.36 12.84 14.21
N GLU A 132 -10.66 12.14 15.29
CA GLU A 132 -9.88 10.97 15.71
C GLU A 132 -9.86 9.90 14.62
N LEU A 133 -8.67 9.37 14.33
CA LEU A 133 -8.48 8.29 13.38
C LEU A 133 -8.78 6.93 14.04
N PRO A 134 -9.31 5.95 13.30
CA PRO A 134 -9.51 4.61 13.83
C PRO A 134 -8.17 3.91 14.14
N PRO A 135 -8.18 2.87 14.99
CA PRO A 135 -6.97 2.14 15.36
C PRO A 135 -6.17 1.62 14.16
N VAL A 136 -4.85 1.78 14.24
CA VAL A 136 -3.88 1.26 13.28
C VAL A 136 -3.79 -0.26 13.29
N LEU A 137 -3.27 -0.81 12.21
CA LEU A 137 -2.87 -2.20 12.11
C LEU A 137 -1.41 -2.33 12.53
N GLY A 138 -1.20 -2.75 13.78
CA GLY A 138 0.13 -2.83 14.37
C GLY A 138 1.13 -3.69 13.60
N ALA A 139 2.42 -3.40 13.72
CA ALA A 139 3.46 -4.30 13.24
C ALA A 139 3.28 -5.72 13.86
N ARG A 140 3.57 -6.78 13.08
CA ARG A 140 3.57 -8.14 13.65
C ARG A 140 4.66 -8.16 14.72
N ARG A 141 4.28 -8.24 15.99
CA ARG A 141 5.22 -8.52 17.07
C ARG A 141 5.89 -9.85 16.72
N ALA A 142 7.22 -9.84 16.59
CA ALA A 142 7.99 -11.07 16.52
C ALA A 142 7.58 -11.94 17.72
N ARG A 143 7.16 -13.17 17.44
CA ARG A 143 7.03 -14.20 18.48
C ARG A 143 8.40 -14.77 18.75
#